data_AF-A0A0E0Q1Q1-F1
#
_entry.id   AF-A0A0E0Q1Q1-F1
#
_cell.length_a   1.000
_cell.length_b   1.000
_cell.length_c   1.000
_cell.angle_alpha   90.00
_cell.angle_beta   90.00
_cell.angle_gamma   90.00
#
_symmetry.space_group_name_H-M   'P 1'
#
loop_
_entity.id
_entity.type
_entity.pdbx_description
1 polymer ?
#
loop_
_entity_poly.entity_id
_entity_poly.type
_entity_poly.pdbx_seq_one_letter_code
_entity_poly.pdbx_strand_id
1 'polypeptide(L)'
;MSCADYLTNSSAQTPPATCCEGFKSLVSTAPICLCHGINGDLSKFLPLPVDMMKMMTLPNTCGATVPLQTFSMCNTPSVPPLMPSAAPAPASPPSS
;
A
#
# COMPACT_ATOMS: atom_id res chain seq x y z
N MET A 1 -5.18 16.17 -6.05
CA MET A 1 -5.57 14.78 -5.75
C MET A 1 -4.33 14.04 -5.26
N SER A 2 -4.44 13.27 -4.18
CA SER A 2 -3.36 12.40 -3.71
C SER A 2 -3.51 10.99 -4.28
N CYS A 3 -2.49 10.14 -4.11
CA CYS A 3 -2.59 8.73 -4.50
C CYS A 3 -3.65 7.99 -3.66
N ALA A 4 -3.72 8.30 -2.36
CA ALA A 4 -4.76 7.77 -1.47
C ALA A 4 -6.16 8.16 -1.94
N ASP A 5 -6.37 9.42 -2.31
CA ASP A 5 -7.66 9.90 -2.80
C ASP A 5 -8.09 9.19 -4.10
N TYR A 6 -7.15 8.94 -5.02
CA TYR A 6 -7.41 8.05 -6.16
C TYR A 6 -7.83 6.65 -5.69
N LEU A 7 -7.07 6.03 -4.79
CA LEU A 7 -7.36 4.66 -4.35
C LEU A 7 -8.67 4.53 -3.57
N THR A 8 -9.21 5.59 -2.98
CA THR A 8 -10.45 5.54 -2.17
C THR A 8 -11.67 6.13 -2.88
N ASN A 9 -11.48 6.85 -4.00
CA ASN A 9 -12.56 7.48 -4.75
C ASN A 9 -12.85 6.72 -6.04
N SER A 10 -13.95 5.96 -6.07
CA SER A 10 -14.36 5.16 -7.22
C SER A 10 -14.67 6.00 -8.47
N SER A 11 -14.99 7.28 -8.33
CA SER A 11 -15.25 8.19 -9.46
C SER A 11 -13.98 8.75 -10.09
N ALA A 12 -12.82 8.66 -9.42
CA ALA A 12 -11.58 9.16 -9.99
C ALA A 12 -11.06 8.21 -11.10
N GLN A 13 -10.92 8.70 -12.33
CA GLN A 13 -10.48 7.86 -13.46
C GLN A 13 -8.95 7.76 -13.56
N THR A 14 -8.25 8.86 -13.33
CA THR A 14 -6.80 8.94 -13.57
C THR A 14 -6.06 9.33 -12.28
N PRO A 15 -5.00 8.60 -11.89
CA PRO A 15 -4.18 8.98 -10.76
C PRO A 15 -3.31 10.20 -11.11
N PRO A 16 -2.90 11.01 -10.13
CA PRO A 16 -1.91 12.07 -10.36
C PRO A 16 -0.55 11.46 -10.75
N ALA A 17 0.25 12.18 -11.55
CA ALA A 17 1.56 11.69 -12.02
C ALA A 17 2.47 11.24 -10.87
N THR A 18 2.49 11.98 -9.76
CA THR A 18 3.26 11.66 -8.56
C THR A 18 2.85 10.34 -7.90
N CYS A 19 1.58 9.92 -8.02
CA CYS A 19 1.13 8.61 -7.56
C CYS A 19 1.74 7.50 -8.43
N CYS A 20 1.79 7.70 -9.75
CA CYS A 20 2.42 6.74 -10.65
C CYS A 20 3.93 6.67 -10.48
N GLU A 21 4.62 7.80 -10.27
CA GLU A 21 6.05 7.79 -9.97
C GLU A 21 6.35 7.06 -8.65
N GLY A 22 5.57 7.35 -7.60
CA GLY A 22 5.69 6.64 -6.32
C GLY A 22 5.44 5.13 -6.47
N PHE A 23 4.40 4.75 -7.22
CA PHE A 23 4.09 3.34 -7.49
C PHE A 23 5.23 2.65 -8.23
N LYS A 24 5.74 3.25 -9.31
CA LYS A 24 6.87 2.71 -10.09
C LYS A 24 8.13 2.55 -9.23
N SER A 25 8.39 3.53 -8.37
CA SER A 25 9.48 3.43 -7.40
C SER A 25 9.29 2.24 -6.46
N LEU A 26 8.10 2.05 -5.90
CA LEU A 26 7.81 0.90 -5.01
C LEU A 26 7.99 -0.44 -5.72
N VAL A 27 7.51 -0.57 -6.96
CA VAL A 27 7.72 -1.78 -7.78
C VAL A 27 9.21 -2.07 -7.95
N SER A 28 10.03 -1.03 -8.15
CA SER A 28 11.46 -1.18 -8.39
C SER A 28 12.29 -1.43 -7.13
N THR A 29 11.95 -0.80 -6.00
CA THR A 29 12.81 -0.79 -4.81
C THR A 29 12.28 -1.64 -3.66
N ALA A 30 10.97 -1.83 -3.58
CA ALA A 30 10.30 -2.53 -2.49
C ALA A 30 9.08 -3.32 -2.99
N PRO A 31 9.23 -4.26 -3.95
CA PRO A 31 8.11 -4.98 -4.56
C PRO A 31 7.30 -5.78 -3.53
N ILE A 32 7.92 -6.24 -2.44
CA ILE A 32 7.21 -6.94 -1.35
C ILE A 32 6.14 -6.06 -0.67
N CYS A 33 6.31 -4.74 -0.67
CA CYS A 33 5.33 -3.83 -0.07
C CYS A 33 4.02 -3.76 -0.87
N LEU A 34 4.03 -4.14 -2.15
CA LEU A 34 2.82 -4.24 -2.96
C LEU A 34 1.85 -5.29 -2.43
N CYS A 35 2.37 -6.27 -1.69
CA CYS A 35 1.56 -7.32 -1.08
C CYS A 35 0.56 -6.78 -0.07
N HIS A 36 0.85 -5.67 0.62
CA HIS A 36 -0.15 -5.03 1.49
C HIS A 36 -1.35 -4.49 0.72
N GLY A 37 -1.11 -4.08 -0.52
CA GLY A 37 -2.20 -3.76 -1.42
C GLY A 37 -2.98 -5.02 -1.77
N ILE A 38 -2.30 -6.01 -2.33
CA ILE A 38 -2.92 -7.25 -2.82
C ILE A 38 -3.70 -7.99 -1.71
N ASN A 39 -3.18 -8.00 -0.49
CA ASN A 39 -3.78 -8.65 0.68
C ASN A 39 -4.88 -7.80 1.35
N GLY A 40 -5.05 -6.54 0.94
CA GLY A 40 -6.08 -5.63 1.47
C GLY A 40 -5.71 -4.87 2.75
N ASP A 41 -4.49 -5.06 3.25
CA ASP A 41 -3.98 -4.41 4.48
C ASP A 41 -3.91 -2.88 4.38
N LEU A 42 -3.77 -2.33 3.15
CA LEU A 42 -3.74 -0.88 2.94
C LEU A 42 -4.97 -0.14 3.46
N SER A 43 -6.13 -0.82 3.51
CA SER A 43 -7.38 -0.24 4.03
C SER A 43 -7.29 0.16 5.51
N LYS A 44 -6.39 -0.44 6.29
CA LYS A 44 -6.16 -0.06 7.70
C LYS A 44 -5.41 1.26 7.87
N PHE A 45 -4.73 1.73 6.82
CA PHE A 45 -3.87 2.91 6.87
C PHE A 45 -4.47 4.12 6.16
N LEU A 46 -5.59 3.94 5.46
CA LEU A 46 -6.31 5.01 4.77
C LEU A 46 -7.60 5.36 5.51
N PRO A 47 -8.04 6.62 5.43
CA PRO A 47 -9.27 7.06 6.10
C PRO A 47 -10.53 6.44 5.49
N LEU A 48 -10.46 6.01 4.23
CA LEU A 48 -11.54 5.37 3.49
C LEU A 48 -11.07 4.00 2.97
N PRO A 49 -12.02 3.07 2.72
CA PRO A 49 -11.71 1.79 2.11
C PRO A 49 -11.07 1.97 0.73
N VAL A 50 -10.04 1.17 0.47
CA VAL A 50 -9.36 1.11 -0.83
C VAL A 50 -10.28 0.41 -1.84
N ASP A 51 -10.46 1.04 -3.00
CA ASP A 51 -11.04 0.44 -4.18
C ASP A 51 -10.04 -0.57 -4.78
N MET A 52 -10.28 -1.85 -4.51
CA MET A 52 -9.41 -2.93 -4.93
C MET A 52 -9.26 -3.01 -6.46
N MET A 53 -10.30 -2.64 -7.22
CA MET A 53 -10.23 -2.64 -8.67
C MET A 53 -9.23 -1.60 -9.17
N LYS A 54 -9.24 -0.41 -8.57
CA LYS A 54 -8.27 0.65 -8.90
C LYS A 54 -6.85 0.25 -8.52
N MET A 55 -6.68 -0.43 -7.39
CA MET A 55 -5.37 -0.92 -7.00
C MET A 55 -4.84 -2.01 -7.94
N MET A 56 -5.69 -2.95 -8.36
CA MET A 56 -5.30 -4.01 -9.29
C MET A 56 -5.01 -3.49 -10.71
N THR A 57 -5.67 -2.41 -11.13
CA THR A 57 -5.47 -1.79 -12.46
C THR A 57 -4.38 -0.71 -12.46
N LEU A 58 -3.91 -0.26 -11.29
CA LEU A 58 -2.86 0.74 -11.14
C LEU A 58 -1.57 0.41 -11.93
N PRO A 59 -1.07 -0.84 -11.99
CA PRO A 59 0.07 -1.19 -12.83
C PRO A 59 -0.13 -0.81 -14.30
N ASN A 60 -1.31 -1.13 -14.86
CA ASN A 60 -1.66 -0.81 -16.23
C ASN A 60 -1.81 0.70 -16.43
N THR A 61 -2.52 1.37 -15.52
CA THR A 61 -2.76 2.82 -15.59
C THR A 61 -1.47 3.63 -15.51
N CYS A 62 -0.49 3.18 -14.72
CA CYS A 62 0.79 3.85 -14.54
C CYS A 62 1.91 3.37 -15.48
N GLY A 63 1.63 2.39 -16.34
CA GLY A 63 2.64 1.79 -17.22
C GLY A 63 3.79 1.16 -16.44
N ALA A 64 3.47 0.47 -15.34
CA ALA A 64 4.42 -0.18 -14.45
C ALA A 64 4.34 -1.70 -14.62
N THR A 65 5.49 -2.33 -14.85
CA THR A 65 5.58 -3.80 -14.95
C THR A 65 5.83 -4.38 -13.56
N VAL A 66 4.82 -5.02 -12.98
CA VAL A 66 4.97 -5.79 -11.74
C VAL A 66 5.38 -7.22 -12.12
N PRO A 67 6.57 -7.70 -11.72
CA PRO A 67 7.02 -9.04 -12.06
C PRO A 67 6.13 -10.09 -11.37
N LEU A 68 5.82 -11.18 -12.08
CA LEU A 68 4.90 -12.20 -11.57
C LEU A 68 5.37 -12.84 -10.25
N GLN A 69 6.69 -12.89 -10.06
CA GLN A 69 7.31 -13.39 -8.83
C GLN A 69 6.87 -12.60 -7.59
N THR A 70 6.54 -11.30 -7.74
CA THR A 70 6.02 -10.48 -6.63
C THR A 70 4.73 -11.06 -6.07
N PHE A 71 3.82 -11.56 -6.92
CA PHE A 71 2.57 -12.16 -6.44
C PHE A 71 2.82 -13.43 -5.63
N SER A 72 3.80 -14.25 -6.03
CA SER A 72 4.19 -15.43 -5.26
C SER A 72 4.75 -15.08 -3.88
N MET A 73 5.44 -13.94 -3.75
CA MET A 73 5.96 -13.47 -2.46
C MET A 73 4.86 -13.01 -1.50
N CYS A 74 3.70 -12.58 -2.02
CA CYS A 74 2.59 -12.12 -1.19
C CYS A 74 1.91 -13.23 -0.37
N ASN A 75 2.15 -14.50 -0.74
CA ASN A 75 1.63 -15.66 -0.04
C ASN A 75 2.63 -16.22 1.01
N THR A 76 3.65 -15.44 1.37
CA THR A 76 4.63 -15.79 2.40
C THR A 76 4.26 -15.15 3.75
N PRO A 77 4.55 -15.80 4.90
CA PRO A 77 4.18 -15.28 6.21
C PRO A 77 4.96 -14.03 6.66
N SER A 78 5.88 -13.52 5.84
CA SER A 78 6.87 -12.50 6.24
C SER A 78 6.72 -11.17 5.49
N VAL A 79 5.52 -10.81 5.03
CA VAL A 79 5.29 -9.45 4.51
C VAL A 79 5.60 -8.44 5.64
N PRO A 80 6.65 -7.60 5.51
CA PRO A 80 7.05 -6.72 6.59
C PRO A 80 5.93 -5.71 6.89
N PRO A 81 5.64 -5.39 8.15
CA PRO A 81 4.59 -4.43 8.47
C PRO A 81 4.89 -3.05 7.83
N LEU A 82 3.85 -2.41 7.29
CA LEU A 82 3.94 -1.07 6.67
C LEU A 82 4.33 0.03 7.66
N MET A 83 3.98 -0.17 8.93
CA MET A 83 4.35 0.73 10.02
C MET A 83 5.39 0.03 10.89
N PRO A 84 6.42 0.75 11.36
CA PRO A 84 7.22 0.25 12.46
C PRO A 84 6.29 -0.03 13.64
N SER A 85 6.45 -1.21 14.26
CA SER A 85 5.74 -1.54 15.49
C SER A 85 5.98 -0.40 16.48
N ALA A 86 4.90 0.19 17.00
CA ALA A 86 5.02 1.18 18.07
C ALA A 86 5.85 0.54 19.19
N ALA A 87 7.00 1.14 19.51
CA ALA A 87 7.75 0.74 20.69
C ALA A 87 6.80 0.79 21.90
N PRO A 88 6.81 -0.20 22.81
CA PRO A 88 5.96 -0.17 23.97
C PRO A 88 6.19 1.16 24.72
N ALA A 89 5.12 1.91 24.96
CA ALA A 89 5.19 3.12 25.75
C ALA A 89 5.78 2.77 27.14
N PRO A 90 6.72 3.55 27.67
CA PRO A 90 7.22 3.32 29.02
C PRO A 90 6.03 3.33 29.99
N ALA A 91 5.90 2.26 30.77
CA ALA A 91 4.82 2.13 31.74
C ALA A 91 4.89 3.30 32.72
N SER A 92 3.83 4.10 32.79
CA SER A 92 3.67 5.11 33.84
C SER A 92 3.73 4.42 35.21
N PRO A 93 4.53 4.90 36.18
CA PRO A 93 4.54 4.33 37.51
C PRO A 93 3.17 4.52 38.18
N PRO A 94 2.72 3.57 39.03
CA PRO A 94 1.48 3.74 39.77
C PRO A 94 1.63 4.91 40.76
N SER A 95 0.71 5.88 40.67
CA SER A 95 0.57 6.93 41.68
C SER A 95 0.16 6.29 43.02
N SER A 96 0.92 6.60 44.07
CA SER A 96 0.67 6.18 45.46
C SER A 96 -0.51 6.89 46.09
#